data_AF-A0AAU5TJ89-F1
#
_entry.id   AF-A0AAU5TJ89-F1
#
_cell.length_a   1.000
_cell.length_b   1.000
_cell.length_c   1.000
_cell.angle_alpha   90.00
_cell.angle_beta   90.00
_cell.angle_gamma   90.00
#
_symmetry.space_group_name_H-M   'P 1'
#
loop_
_entity.id
_entity.type
_entity.pdbx_description
1 polymer ?
#
loop_
_entity_poly.entity_id
_entity_poly.type
_entity_poly.pdbx_seq_one_letter_code
_entity_poly.pdbx_strand_id
1 'polypeptide(L)' 'MHIPAARTAQHHGVRAIAARGLTHPLTQALLAAAVLTAAAAWDAGHRVTDIHPPLARRGKN' A
#
# COMPACT_ATOMS: atom_id res chain seq x y z
N MET A 1 4.18 12.95 2.56
CA MET A 1 3.75 11.84 3.44
C MET A 1 2.91 10.83 2.64
N HIS A 2 3.51 10.01 1.78
CA HIS A 2 2.75 9.17 0.83
C HIS A 2 2.69 7.69 1.23
N ILE A 3 3.73 7.20 1.92
CA ILE A 3 3.86 5.79 2.30
C ILE A 3 2.86 5.35 3.40
N PRO A 4 2.57 6.15 4.45
CA PRO A 4 1.57 5.76 5.44
C PRO A 4 0.15 5.65 4.83
N ALA A 5 -0.21 6.58 3.95
CA ALA A 5 -1.49 6.56 3.26
C ALA A 5 -1.65 5.33 2.36
N ALA A 6 -0.61 4.98 1.60
CA ALA A 6 -0.60 3.78 0.76
C ALA A 6 -0.75 2.49 1.58
N ARG A 7 -0.10 2.42 2.75
CA ARG A 7 -0.18 1.25 3.64
C ARG A 7 -1.57 1.09 4.24
N THR A 8 -2.18 2.20 4.66
CA THR A 8 -3.57 2.22 5.16
C THR A 8 -4.56 1.80 4.08
N ALA A 9 -4.41 2.31 2.85
CA ALA A 9 -5.26 1.94 1.72
C ALA A 9 -5.16 0.43 1.38
N GLN A 10 -3.95 -0.12 1.37
CA GLN A 10 -3.73 -1.57 1.18
C GLN A 10 -4.39 -2.40 2.28
N HIS A 11 -4.23 -2.00 3.55
CA HIS A 11 -4.84 -2.70 4.68
C HIS A 11 -6.38 -2.72 4.59
N HIS A 12 -6.99 -1.58 4.26
CA HIS A 12 -8.44 -1.50 4.05
C HIS A 12 -8.90 -2.33 2.84
N GLY A 13 -8.15 -2.32 1.74
CA GLY A 13 -8.42 -3.15 0.56
C GLY A 13 -8.45 -4.64 0.90
N VAL A 14 -7.44 -5.14 1.62
CA VAL A 14 -7.37 -6.55 2.04
C VAL A 14 -8.55 -6.92 2.94
N ARG A 15 -8.91 -6.06 3.92
CA ARG A 15 -10.07 -6.32 4.79
C ARG A 15 -11.40 -6.28 4.03
N ALA A 16 -11.53 -5.37 3.05
CA ALA A 16 -12.73 -5.29 2.22
C ALA A 16 -12.90 -6.52 1.31
N ILE A 17 -11.81 -7.02 0.72
CA ILE A 17 -11.80 -8.29 -0.04
C ILE A 17 -12.26 -9.44 0.85
N ALA A 18 -11.69 -9.56 2.06
CA ALA A 18 -12.02 -10.65 2.98
C ALA A 18 -13.47 -10.59 3.48
N ALA A 19 -14.05 -9.39 3.66
CA ALA A 19 -15.39 -9.21 4.20
C ALA A 19 -16.51 -9.22 3.14
N ARG A 20 -16.22 -8.77 1.91
CA ARG A 20 -17.25 -8.48 0.88
C ARG A 20 -16.98 -9.10 -0.48
N GLY A 21 -15.77 -9.60 -0.72
CA GLY A 21 -15.34 -10.13 -2.02
C GLY A 21 -14.86 -9.06 -3.00
N LEU A 22 -14.22 -9.52 -4.07
CA LEU A 22 -13.60 -8.69 -5.13
C LEU A 22 -14.62 -7.98 -6.04
N THR A 23 -15.82 -8.51 -6.15
CA THR A 23 -16.89 -7.95 -6.99
C THR A 23 -17.66 -6.82 -6.32
N HIS A 24 -17.45 -6.60 -5.01
CA HIS A 24 -18.17 -5.56 -4.30
C HIS A 24 -17.64 -4.16 -4.69
N PRO A 25 -18.49 -3.20 -5.08
CA PRO A 25 -18.07 -1.90 -5.63
C PRO A 25 -17.21 -1.08 -4.64
N LEU A 26 -17.52 -1.15 -3.35
CA LEU A 26 -16.67 -0.54 -2.30
C LEU A 26 -15.24 -1.11 -2.25
N THR A 27 -15.07 -2.41 -2.49
CA THR A 27 -13.75 -3.04 -2.55
C THR A 27 -12.97 -2.53 -3.75
N GLN A 28 -13.62 -2.40 -4.92
CA GLN A 28 -13.01 -1.86 -6.13
C GLN A 28 -12.61 -0.39 -5.98
N ALA A 29 -13.47 0.43 -5.35
CA ALA A 29 -13.17 1.84 -5.08
C ALA A 29 -11.95 2.02 -4.17
N LEU A 30 -11.85 1.20 -3.10
CA LEU A 30 -10.69 1.21 -2.21
C LEU A 30 -9.42 0.73 -2.92
N LEU A 31 -9.53 -0.28 -3.78
CA LEU A 31 -8.39 -0.77 -4.57
C LEU A 31 -7.89 0.29 -5.56
N ALA A 32 -8.81 0.97 -6.26
CA ALA A 32 -8.47 2.06 -7.16
C ALA A 32 -7.77 3.21 -6.43
N ALA A 33 -8.27 3.61 -5.26
CA ALA A 33 -7.62 4.62 -4.42
C ALA A 33 -6.21 4.20 -3.97
N ALA A 34 -6.02 2.93 -3.60
CA ALA A 34 -4.71 2.39 -3.25
C ALA A 34 -3.72 2.42 -4.44
N VAL A 35 -4.17 2.03 -5.63
CA VAL A 35 -3.36 2.05 -6.86
C VAL A 35 -2.97 3.48 -7.22
N LEU A 36 -3.91 4.44 -7.17
CA LEU A 36 -3.62 5.85 -7.46
C LEU A 36 -2.62 6.44 -6.47
N THR A 37 -2.75 6.11 -5.19
CA THR A 37 -1.82 6.57 -4.14
C THR A 37 -0.43 5.97 -4.34
N ALA A 38 -0.34 4.69 -4.75
CA ALA A 38 0.92 4.04 -5.06
C ALA A 38 1.57 4.64 -6.32
N ALA A 39 0.79 4.93 -7.37
CA ALA A 39 1.28 5.59 -8.57
C ALA A 39 1.80 7.00 -8.28
N ALA A 40 1.08 7.79 -7.48
CA ALA A 40 1.51 9.12 -7.04
C ALA A 40 2.80 9.07 -6.21
N ALA A 41 2.98 8.04 -5.37
CA ALA A 41 4.22 7.85 -4.62
C ALA A 41 5.39 7.49 -5.55
N TRP A 42 5.16 6.65 -6.56
CA TRP A 42 6.17 6.30 -7.56
C TRP A 42 6.60 7.52 -8.39
N ASP A 43 5.63 8.32 -8.83
CA ASP A 43 5.88 9.56 -9.60
C ASP A 43 6.62 10.62 -8.77
N ALA A 44 6.32 10.72 -7.47
CA ALA A 44 7.05 11.55 -6.52
C ALA A 44 8.48 11.07 -6.22
N GLY A 45 8.96 10.02 -6.88
CA GLY A 45 10.32 9.49 -6.73
C GLY A 45 10.50 8.52 -5.55
N HIS A 46 9.44 8.15 -4.84
CA HIS A 46 9.50 7.11 -3.82
C HIS A 46 9.52 5.73 -4.48
N ARG A 47 10.72 5.23 -4.79
CA ARG A 47 10.91 3.87 -5.29
C ARG A 47 10.42 2.85 -4.25
N VAL A 48 9.98 1.68 -4.70
CA VAL A 48 9.51 0.54 -3.86
C VAL A 48 10.48 0.18 -2.72
N THR A 49 11.78 0.48 -2.87
CA THR A 49 12.81 0.33 -1.83
C THR A 49 12.62 1.23 -0.60
N ASP A 50 11.83 2.30 -0.68
CA ASP A 50 11.45 3.11 0.49
C ASP A 50 10.29 2.49 1.29
N ILE A 51 9.48 1.64 0.65
CA ILE A 51 8.34 0.96 1.29
C ILE A 51 8.82 -0.15 2.22
N HIS A 52 9.95 -0.78 1.85
CA HIS A 52 10.67 -1.69 2.69
C HIS A 52 11.77 -0.92 3.42
N PRO A 53 11.68 -0.68 4.74
CA PRO A 53 12.86 -0.23 5.47
C PRO A 53 13.98 -1.25 5.16
N PRO A 54 15.21 -0.79 4.88
CA PRO A 54 16.31 -1.71 4.67
C PRO A 54 16.30 -2.66 5.85
N LEU A 55 16.17 -3.97 5.57
CA LEU A 55 16.25 -4.99 6.61
C LEU A 55 17.53 -4.67 7.37
N ALA A 56 17.40 -4.12 8.57
CA ALA A 56 18.54 -3.81 9.40
C ALA A 56 19.25 -5.14 9.55
N ARG A 57 20.37 -5.27 8.84
CA ARG A 57 21.24 -6.43 8.98
C ARG A 57 21.66 -6.40 10.43
N ARG A 58 20.97 -7.20 11.24
CA ARG A 58 21.42 -7.64 12.56
C ARG A 58 22.71 -8.42 12.32
N GLY A 59 23.81 -7.72 12.14
CA GLY A 59 25.16 -8.20 12.38
C GLY A 59 25.68 -7.29 13.49
N LYS A 60 25.61 -7.72 14.75
CA LYS A 60 26.66 -8.51 15.39
C LYS A 60 28.03 -7.89 15.10
N ASN A 61 28.41 -6.90 15.91
CA ASN A 61 29.63 -6.95 16.69
C ASN A 61 29.48 -6.05 17.91
#